data_AF-A0AAD5F6E9-F1
#
_entry.id   AF-A0AAD5F6E9-F1
#
_cell.length_a   1.000
_cell.length_b   1.000
_cell.length_c   1.000
_cell.angle_alpha   90.00
_cell.angle_beta   90.00
_cell.angle_gamma   90.00
#
_symmetry.space_group_name_H-M   'P 1'
#
loop_
_entity.id
_entity.type
_entity.pdbx_description
1 polymer ?
#
loop_
_entity_poly.entity_id
_entity_poly.type
_entity_poly.pdbx_seq_one_letter_code
_entity_poly.pdbx_strand_id
1 'polypeptide(L)'
;MADMQEVLERQERETRERMRRRAASKRAQRELDEQLGIAVALLEEENQGRRGSREGRRLNVDRHRHSRGKNLMEDYFIPQSLYSDVHFRGRYRMQPHLLNKVMHDICNYDEHFVQKRNCAGNLGLLPEQKFTAVI
;
A
#
# COMPACT_ATOMS: atom_id res chain seq x y z
N MET A 1 65.14 -18.26 46.57
CA MET A 1 64.05 -19.21 46.26
C MET A 1 62.72 -18.45 46.27
N ALA A 2 62.56 -17.49 45.36
CA ALA A 2 61.30 -16.83 45.06
C ALA A 2 61.26 -16.81 43.54
N ASP A 3 60.45 -17.68 42.93
CA ASP A 3 60.43 -17.79 41.45
C ASP A 3 59.14 -18.45 40.93
N MET A 4 58.65 -19.52 41.57
CA MET A 4 57.42 -20.20 41.14
C MET A 4 56.12 -19.44 41.47
N GLN A 5 56.06 -18.80 42.64
CA GLN A 5 54.83 -18.15 43.10
C GLN A 5 54.49 -16.90 42.28
N GLU A 6 55.50 -16.09 41.92
CA GLU A 6 55.32 -14.92 41.06
C GLU A 6 54.94 -15.30 39.63
N VAL A 7 55.51 -16.38 39.09
CA VAL A 7 55.17 -16.88 37.75
C VAL A 7 53.71 -17.33 37.68
N LEU A 8 53.23 -18.03 38.72
CA LEU A 8 51.83 -18.46 38.82
C LEU A 8 50.88 -17.26 38.93
N GLU A 9 51.20 -16.28 39.78
CA GLU A 9 50.40 -15.05 39.88
C GLU A 9 50.35 -14.27 38.56
N ARG A 10 51.47 -14.25 37.81
CA ARG A 10 51.55 -13.60 36.51
C ARG A 10 50.65 -14.30 35.48
N GLN A 11 50.62 -15.63 35.47
CA GLN A 11 49.72 -16.42 34.63
C GLN A 11 48.24 -16.22 35.01
N GLU A 12 47.92 -16.17 36.29
CA GLU A 12 46.55 -15.89 36.75
C GLU A 12 46.07 -14.50 36.37
N ARG A 13 46.94 -13.49 36.43
CA ARG A 13 46.63 -12.12 35.99
C ARG A 13 46.40 -12.06 34.48
N GLU A 14 47.26 -12.70 33.69
CA GLU A 14 47.09 -12.77 32.22
C GLU A 14 45.80 -13.49 31.81
N THR A 15 45.46 -14.61 32.45
CA THR A 15 44.23 -15.36 32.13
C THR A 15 42.98 -14.57 32.51
N ARG A 16 42.97 -13.89 33.67
CA ARG A 16 41.88 -12.97 34.07
C ARG A 16 41.74 -11.79 33.11
N GLU A 17 42.84 -11.18 32.68
CA GLU A 17 42.79 -10.11 31.67
C GLU A 17 42.25 -10.62 30.33
N ARG A 18 42.68 -11.79 29.85
CA ARG A 18 42.16 -12.40 28.61
C ARG A 18 40.67 -12.69 28.70
N MET A 19 40.20 -13.22 29.84
CA MET A 19 38.77 -13.43 30.07
C MET A 19 37.97 -12.12 30.11
N ARG A 20 38.51 -11.07 30.74
CA ARG A 20 37.89 -9.74 30.73
C ARG A 20 37.80 -9.14 29.33
N ARG A 21 38.87 -9.22 28.52
CA ARG A 21 38.88 -8.76 27.13
C ARG A 21 37.85 -9.51 26.27
N ARG A 22 37.75 -10.83 26.43
CA ARG A 22 36.73 -11.66 25.75
C ARG A 22 35.31 -11.30 26.18
N ALA A 23 35.08 -11.07 27.47
CA ALA A 23 33.78 -10.67 27.99
C ALA A 23 33.38 -9.27 27.49
N ALA A 24 34.31 -8.32 27.44
CA ALA A 24 34.08 -6.98 26.91
C ALA A 24 33.75 -7.01 25.40
N SER A 25 34.50 -7.79 24.62
CA SER A 25 34.22 -7.97 23.19
C SER A 25 32.85 -8.63 22.94
N LYS A 26 32.45 -9.62 23.75
CA LYS A 26 31.10 -10.20 23.69
C LYS A 26 29.99 -9.20 24.03
N ARG A 27 30.24 -8.27 24.97
CA ARG A 27 29.27 -7.22 25.32
C ARG A 27 29.11 -6.22 24.18
N ALA A 28 30.22 -5.74 23.62
CA ALA A 28 30.21 -4.84 22.47
C ALA A 28 29.51 -5.48 21.26
N GLN A 29 29.72 -6.77 21.02
CA GLN A 29 29.03 -7.49 19.93
C GLN A 29 27.51 -7.53 20.16
N ARG A 30 27.06 -7.80 21.40
CA ARG A 30 25.62 -7.81 21.73
C ARG A 30 24.98 -6.44 21.56
N GLU A 31 25.66 -5.37 21.96
CA GLU A 31 25.18 -4.00 21.75
C GLU A 31 25.03 -3.68 20.26
N LEU A 32 25.98 -4.14 19.43
CA LEU A 32 25.93 -3.95 17.99
C LEU A 32 24.78 -4.76 17.35
N ASP A 33 24.57 -6.00 17.79
CA ASP A 33 23.48 -6.87 17.34
C ASP A 33 22.10 -6.31 17.75
N GLU A 34 21.99 -5.74 18.96
CA GLU A 34 20.78 -5.05 19.44
C GLU A 34 20.49 -3.79 18.60
N GLN A 35 21.51 -2.97 18.33
CA GLN A 35 21.37 -1.80 17.46
C GLN A 35 20.95 -2.18 16.04
N LEU A 36 21.54 -3.25 15.49
CA LEU A 36 21.16 -3.78 14.18
C LEU A 36 19.69 -4.25 14.19
N GLY A 37 19.26 -4.97 15.22
CA GLY A 37 17.88 -5.42 15.37
C GLY A 37 16.88 -4.26 15.42
N ILE A 38 17.20 -3.20 16.17
CA ILE A 38 16.38 -1.98 16.25
C ILE A 38 16.31 -1.28 14.90
N ALA A 39 17.44 -1.11 14.21
CA ALA A 39 17.48 -0.47 12.89
C ALA A 39 16.66 -1.25 11.85
N VAL A 40 16.74 -2.58 11.85
CA VAL A 40 15.93 -3.45 10.98
C VAL A 40 14.44 -3.28 11.28
N ALA A 41 14.04 -3.28 12.56
CA ALA A 41 12.64 -3.09 12.94
C ALA A 41 12.07 -1.74 12.48
N LEU A 42 12.85 -0.66 12.62
CA LEU A 42 12.44 0.68 12.16
C LEU A 42 12.29 0.75 10.63
N LEU A 43 13.17 0.09 9.88
CA LEU A 43 13.07 0.00 8.42
C LEU A 43 11.86 -0.83 7.97
N GLU A 44 11.52 -1.89 8.71
CA GLU A 44 10.31 -2.68 8.46
C GLU A 44 9.04 -1.87 8.73
N GLU A 45 8.97 -1.11 9.84
CA GLU A 45 7.83 -0.23 10.14
C GLU A 45 7.65 0.87 9.09
N GLU A 46 8.71 1.52 8.63
CA GLU A 46 8.63 2.51 7.55
C GLU A 46 8.08 1.89 6.25
N ASN A 47 8.48 0.65 5.95
CA ASN A 47 7.97 -0.08 4.79
C ASN A 47 6.51 -0.54 4.95
N GLN A 48 6.03 -0.77 6.18
CA GLN A 48 4.63 -1.10 6.46
C GLN A 48 3.66 0.05 6.12
N GLY A 49 4.13 1.30 6.15
CA GLY A 49 3.34 2.48 5.76
C GLY A 49 3.03 2.59 4.26
N ARG A 50 3.78 1.89 3.39
CA ARG A 50 3.60 1.95 1.93
C ARG A 50 2.66 0.84 1.47
N ARG A 51 1.34 1.07 1.58
CA ARG A 51 0.26 0.19 1.06
C ARG A 51 0.14 0.19 -0.49
N GLY A 52 1.27 0.31 -1.19
CA GLY A 52 1.34 0.27 -2.63
C GLY A 52 1.45 -1.15 -3.19
N SER A 53 1.61 -1.25 -4.51
CA SER A 53 2.03 -2.48 -5.16
C SER A 53 3.41 -2.86 -4.63
N ARG A 54 3.52 -4.01 -3.97
CA ARG A 54 4.79 -4.60 -3.52
C ARG A 54 5.26 -5.62 -4.54
N GLU A 55 6.58 -5.72 -4.71
CA GLU A 55 7.19 -6.82 -5.46
C GLU A 55 6.73 -8.16 -4.85
N GLY A 56 6.35 -9.12 -5.71
CA GLY A 56 5.76 -10.40 -5.29
C GLY A 56 4.25 -10.40 -5.03
N ARG A 57 3.58 -9.24 -5.03
CA ARG A 57 2.11 -9.18 -4.97
C ARG A 57 1.52 -9.63 -6.32
N ARG A 58 0.43 -10.40 -6.27
CA ARG A 58 -0.30 -10.83 -7.48
C ARG A 58 -0.72 -9.61 -8.30
N LEU A 59 -0.63 -9.76 -9.63
CA LEU A 59 -1.07 -8.75 -10.58
C LEU A 59 -2.54 -8.39 -10.35
N ASN A 60 -2.88 -7.14 -10.66
CA ASN A 60 -4.26 -6.69 -10.58
C ASN A 60 -5.11 -7.44 -11.61
N VAL A 61 -6.20 -8.05 -11.16
CA VAL A 61 -7.12 -8.78 -12.05
C VAL A 61 -7.89 -7.77 -12.88
N ASP A 62 -7.91 -7.96 -14.21
CA ASP A 62 -8.80 -7.18 -15.07
C ASP A 62 -10.25 -7.60 -14.78
N ARG A 63 -11.02 -6.66 -14.21
CA ARG A 63 -12.46 -6.84 -13.93
C ARG A 63 -13.33 -6.35 -15.07
N HIS A 64 -12.75 -6.21 -16.26
CA HIS A 64 -13.43 -5.76 -17.47
C HIS A 64 -14.09 -4.39 -17.27
N ARG A 65 -13.35 -3.49 -16.60
CA ARG A 65 -13.85 -2.16 -16.22
C ARG A 65 -14.35 -1.37 -17.43
N HIS A 66 -13.59 -1.40 -18.52
CA HIS A 66 -13.87 -0.64 -19.73
C HIS A 66 -15.09 -1.17 -20.47
N SER A 67 -15.17 -2.49 -20.69
CA SER A 67 -16.33 -3.08 -21.38
C SER A 67 -17.60 -2.94 -20.55
N ARG A 68 -17.55 -3.09 -19.23
CA ARG A 68 -18.69 -2.79 -18.35
C ARG A 68 -19.14 -1.34 -18.45
N GLY A 69 -18.22 -0.41 -18.63
CA GLY A 69 -18.54 1.01 -18.83
C GLY A 69 -19.20 1.25 -20.18
N LYS A 70 -18.66 0.65 -21.23
CA LYS A 70 -19.26 0.71 -22.57
C LYS A 70 -20.68 0.17 -22.57
N ASN A 71 -20.89 -1.02 -21.99
CA ASN A 71 -22.23 -1.62 -21.91
C ASN A 71 -23.20 -0.73 -21.12
N LEU A 72 -22.75 -0.14 -20.01
CA LEU A 72 -23.58 0.81 -19.24
C LEU A 72 -24.02 2.01 -20.09
N MET A 73 -23.13 2.55 -20.92
CA MET A 73 -23.46 3.66 -21.81
C MET A 73 -24.49 3.24 -22.86
N GLU A 74 -24.28 2.11 -23.51
CA GLU A 74 -25.19 1.52 -24.50
C GLU A 74 -26.57 1.18 -23.92
N ASP A 75 -26.60 0.75 -22.66
CA ASP A 75 -27.84 0.39 -21.98
C ASP A 75 -28.72 1.61 -21.66
N TYR A 76 -28.14 2.75 -21.28
CA TYR A 76 -28.90 3.81 -20.60
C TYR A 76 -28.57 5.27 -20.96
N PHE A 77 -27.36 5.58 -21.43
CA PHE A 77 -26.88 6.98 -21.46
C PHE A 77 -26.70 7.55 -22.87
N ILE A 78 -26.65 6.70 -23.90
CA ILE A 78 -26.58 7.15 -25.29
C ILE A 78 -27.98 7.43 -25.88
N PRO A 79 -28.11 8.28 -26.91
CA PRO A 79 -29.42 8.59 -27.48
C PRO A 79 -30.20 7.38 -28.03
N GLN A 80 -29.51 6.35 -28.50
CA GLN A 80 -30.07 5.06 -28.93
C GLN A 80 -29.84 3.98 -27.86
N SER A 81 -30.21 4.27 -26.60
CA SER A 81 -30.05 3.34 -25.50
C SER A 81 -30.95 2.11 -25.67
N LEU A 82 -30.46 0.94 -25.23
CA LEU A 82 -31.23 -0.31 -25.29
C LEU A 82 -32.47 -0.26 -24.38
N TYR A 83 -32.36 0.42 -23.25
CA TYR A 83 -33.44 0.57 -22.30
C TYR A 83 -34.02 1.98 -22.33
N SER A 84 -35.35 2.07 -22.24
CA SER A 84 -36.09 3.32 -22.14
C SER A 84 -35.97 3.97 -20.75
N ASP A 85 -36.35 5.24 -20.67
CA ASP A 85 -36.43 6.02 -19.42
C ASP A 85 -37.26 5.35 -18.31
N VAL A 86 -38.24 4.53 -18.68
CA VAL A 86 -39.07 3.78 -17.72
C VAL A 86 -38.21 2.73 -16.99
N HIS A 87 -37.38 2.00 -17.73
CA HIS A 87 -36.45 1.03 -17.15
C HIS A 87 -35.35 1.73 -16.35
N PHE A 88 -34.83 2.85 -16.85
CA PHE A 88 -33.87 3.67 -16.13
C PHE A 88 -34.43 4.11 -14.77
N ARG A 89 -35.65 4.66 -14.75
CA ARG A 89 -36.32 5.10 -13.52
C ARG A 89 -36.61 3.93 -12.59
N GLY A 90 -36.94 2.75 -13.11
CA GLY A 90 -37.11 1.54 -12.30
C GLY A 90 -35.81 1.12 -11.61
N ARG A 91 -34.69 1.19 -12.33
CA ARG A 91 -33.36 0.79 -11.84
C ARG A 91 -32.75 1.78 -10.86
N TYR A 92 -32.68 3.05 -11.24
CA TYR A 92 -31.98 4.10 -10.50
C TYR A 92 -32.92 4.98 -9.65
N ARG A 93 -34.23 4.72 -9.72
CA ARG A 93 -35.27 5.45 -8.95
C ARG A 93 -35.31 6.96 -9.20
N MET A 94 -34.73 7.42 -10.30
CA MET A 94 -34.73 8.82 -10.74
C MET A 94 -34.81 8.93 -12.26
N GLN A 95 -35.13 10.13 -12.77
CA GLN A 95 -35.14 10.39 -14.21
C GLN A 95 -33.72 10.62 -14.74
N PRO A 96 -33.42 10.23 -16.01
CA PRO A 96 -32.08 10.38 -16.59
C PRO A 96 -31.54 11.80 -16.55
N HIS A 97 -32.37 12.79 -16.87
CA HIS A 97 -31.96 14.20 -16.87
C HIS A 97 -31.54 14.70 -15.49
N LEU A 98 -32.18 14.20 -14.42
CA LEU A 98 -31.84 14.56 -13.04
C LEU A 98 -30.48 13.97 -12.68
N LEU A 99 -30.23 12.70 -13.03
CA LEU A 99 -28.93 12.08 -12.82
C LEU A 99 -27.84 12.87 -13.57
N ASN A 100 -28.09 13.22 -14.84
CA ASN A 100 -27.13 13.96 -15.66
C ASN A 100 -26.81 15.34 -15.08
N LYS A 101 -27.81 16.05 -14.54
CA LYS A 101 -27.60 17.33 -13.87
C LYS A 101 -26.74 17.19 -12.61
N VAL A 102 -27.09 16.24 -11.74
CA VAL A 102 -26.33 15.97 -10.51
C VAL A 102 -24.90 15.54 -10.82
N MET A 103 -24.74 14.66 -11.81
CA MET A 103 -23.45 14.19 -12.28
C MET A 103 -22.60 15.34 -12.80
N HIS A 104 -23.16 16.23 -13.63
CA HIS A 104 -22.47 17.41 -14.12
C HIS A 104 -21.99 18.32 -12.98
N ASP A 105 -22.89 18.65 -12.04
CA ASP A 105 -22.57 19.55 -10.92
C ASP A 105 -21.47 18.96 -10.02
N ILE A 106 -21.53 17.65 -9.73
CA ILE A 106 -20.51 16.97 -8.93
C ILE A 106 -19.20 16.80 -9.70
N CYS A 107 -19.20 16.53 -11.00
CA CYS A 107 -17.97 16.47 -11.78
C CYS A 107 -17.25 17.81 -11.83
N ASN A 108 -17.98 18.93 -11.78
CA ASN A 108 -17.42 20.27 -11.71
C ASN A 108 -16.88 20.61 -10.32
N TYR A 109 -17.47 20.03 -9.27
CA TYR A 109 -17.05 20.26 -7.89
C TYR A 109 -15.88 19.36 -7.44
N ASP A 110 -15.92 18.08 -7.81
CA ASP A 110 -14.99 17.05 -7.35
C ASP A 110 -14.29 16.33 -8.52
N GLU A 111 -12.98 16.52 -8.57
CA GLU A 111 -12.06 15.90 -9.53
C GLU A 111 -12.07 14.36 -9.49
N HIS A 112 -12.55 13.75 -8.40
CA HIS A 112 -12.67 12.30 -8.28
C HIS A 112 -13.65 11.73 -9.31
N PHE A 113 -14.73 12.44 -9.63
CA PHE A 113 -15.77 11.94 -10.54
C PHE A 113 -15.38 12.05 -12.00
N VAL A 114 -14.52 13.00 -12.35
CA VAL A 114 -13.94 13.16 -13.68
C VAL A 114 -13.13 11.92 -14.08
N GLN A 115 -13.31 11.43 -15.31
CA GLN A 115 -12.50 10.33 -15.84
C GLN A 115 -11.12 10.86 -16.22
N LYS A 116 -10.06 10.23 -15.69
CA LYS A 116 -8.67 10.59 -15.95
C LYS A 116 -7.82 9.37 -16.19
N ARG A 117 -6.66 9.57 -16.80
CA ARG A 117 -5.63 8.53 -16.89
C ARG A 117 -4.91 8.40 -15.54
N ASN A 118 -4.64 7.17 -15.13
CA ASN A 118 -3.78 6.90 -13.99
C ASN A 118 -2.30 7.05 -14.38
N CYS A 119 -1.38 6.90 -13.42
CA CYS A 119 0.06 7.02 -13.66
C CYS A 119 0.61 5.99 -14.67
N ALA A 120 -0.11 4.90 -14.92
CA ALA A 120 0.22 3.90 -15.94
C ALA A 120 -0.41 4.19 -17.32
N GLY A 121 -1.08 5.33 -17.48
CA GLY A 121 -1.73 5.75 -18.73
C GLY A 121 -3.13 5.17 -18.97
N ASN A 122 -3.63 4.31 -18.08
CA ASN A 122 -4.94 3.67 -18.24
C ASN A 122 -6.06 4.61 -17.81
N LEU A 123 -7.14 4.66 -18.60
CA LEU A 123 -8.32 5.45 -18.27
C LEU A 123 -9.04 4.90 -17.03
N GLY A 124 -9.45 5.82 -16.15
CA GLY A 124 -10.25 5.52 -14.96
C GLY A 124 -11.68 5.11 -15.28
N LEU A 125 -12.47 4.89 -14.23
CA LEU A 125 -13.92 4.69 -14.37
C LEU A 125 -14.59 5.93 -14.96
N LEU A 126 -15.61 5.71 -15.79
CA LEU A 126 -16.50 6.76 -16.27
C LEU A 126 -17.29 7.39 -15.10
N PRO A 127 -17.67 8.67 -15.17
CA PRO A 127 -18.53 9.30 -14.18
C PRO A 127 -19.84 8.53 -13.96
N GLU A 128 -20.48 8.06 -15.04
CA GLU A 128 -21.71 7.28 -15.03
C GLU A 128 -21.54 5.98 -14.24
N GLN A 129 -20.40 5.32 -14.38
CA GLN A 129 -20.09 4.10 -13.62
C GLN A 129 -19.93 4.38 -12.13
N LYS A 130 -19.35 5.53 -11.76
CA LYS A 130 -19.18 5.91 -10.35
C LYS A 130 -20.52 6.27 -9.73
N PHE A 131 -21.34 7.04 -10.43
CA PHE A 131 -22.65 7.46 -9.97
C PHE A 131 -23.63 6.31 -9.80
N THR A 132 -23.75 5.47 -10.82
CA THR A 132 -24.68 4.33 -10.80
C THR A 132 -24.32 3.26 -9.78
N ALA A 133 -23.09 3.27 -9.24
CA ALA A 133 -22.68 2.38 -8.16
C ALA A 133 -23.10 2.86 -6.76
N VAL A 134 -23.49 4.13 -6.61
CA VAL A 134 -23.89 4.74 -5.32
C VAL A 134 -25.41 4.70 -5.11
N ILE A 135 -26.16 4.53 -6.19
CA ILE A 135 -27.64 4.48 -6.22
C ILE A 135 -28.13 3.06 -5.97
#